data_AF-A0A5N6SFT6-F1
#
_entry.id   AF-A0A5N6SFT6-F1
#
_cell.length_a   1.000
_cell.length_b   1.000
_cell.length_c   1.000
_cell.angle_alpha   90.00
_cell.angle_beta   90.00
_cell.angle_gamma   90.00
#
_symmetry.space_group_name_H-M   'P 1'
#
loop_
_entity.id
_entity.type
_entity.pdbx_description
1 polymer ?
#
loop_
_entity_poly.entity_id
_entity_poly.type
_entity_poly.pdbx_seq_one_letter_code
_entity_poly.pdbx_strand_id
1 'polypeptide(L)'
;MSPNPERISHITRPSFTYPSLPQEPYTTRMIRLLPHKDKSAPIQCELFNYDLSETGVGIHLYQALSYVWGSEEKPEPIILNGCAFPVTANLHTALSHLRNRQLERILWVDAICINQGEEDQGDEKSKQIPLMRTIYAQAERVIVWLGDATENGDKALEGIRCLAEEQDTTSTLETSETYDACLRLLQRDWFSRIWVLQEVGVARCIYIMCGSVYISGHIFCEGLSRLRLTSDLLSRVGPVAYLIKGALYRPEYELDSRGSIVIGELIGMYHHHNATKQHDKLYALLGLCADPMTDALEPNYNLPWKEVFKEVTDYLFPECSVETWNETETVVIKGKGWILGHVNSAEEHFSEFGKQRIEVLFNNTAKSLGCEDHWGTDWKPQASAVLIEDGDIICLLKGASKPSIIRLCKDHFTVITPAVTPQQRQQKESNPSAMPQERYSTSGLCDILLTWKTPLTKTDCKDRSGMMFPLIKTPDFREEPLEAQKRLKHTTLVVIDIVLRMLERARSTTKAIEQLLRQSGTKDPIIREVGPYFDDKDTTPAVALSRDLLWDEGDDLQISEEAVIAATTNAGSYGFLIIELFLQYQGANLPVSEEVRLYFDTEERISQSLKKWSR
;
A
#
# COMPACT_ATOMS: atom_id res chain seq x y z
N MET A 1 -28.53 -62.61 -45.70
CA MET A 1 -27.17 -62.04 -45.62
C MET A 1 -27.30 -60.53 -45.73
N SER A 2 -27.22 -59.85 -44.60
CA SER A 2 -27.18 -58.39 -44.51
C SER A 2 -25.92 -58.04 -43.73
N PRO A 3 -25.08 -57.09 -44.17
CA PRO A 3 -23.78 -56.85 -43.55
C PRO A 3 -23.93 -56.09 -42.24
N ASN A 4 -23.08 -56.47 -41.29
CA ASN A 4 -22.95 -55.92 -39.95
C ASN A 4 -22.38 -54.49 -40.05
N PRO A 5 -22.93 -53.47 -39.36
CA PRO A 5 -22.36 -52.13 -39.36
C PRO A 5 -21.05 -52.13 -38.54
N GLU A 6 -20.01 -51.59 -39.14
CA GLU A 6 -18.68 -51.42 -38.56
C GLU A 6 -18.76 -50.65 -37.23
N ARG A 7 -18.11 -51.22 -36.20
CA ARG A 7 -17.80 -50.52 -34.95
C ARG A 7 -16.90 -49.33 -35.30
N ILE A 8 -17.49 -48.14 -35.32
CA ILE A 8 -16.73 -46.88 -35.21
C ILE A 8 -16.06 -46.93 -33.84
N SER A 9 -14.76 -47.23 -33.82
CA SER A 9 -13.93 -47.07 -32.65
C SER A 9 -13.96 -45.59 -32.27
N HIS A 10 -14.54 -45.28 -31.11
CA HIS A 10 -14.34 -44.00 -30.45
C HIS A 10 -12.84 -43.90 -30.16
N ILE A 11 -12.08 -43.27 -31.07
CA ILE A 11 -10.71 -42.85 -30.82
C ILE A 11 -10.83 -41.75 -29.77
N THR A 12 -10.74 -42.12 -28.50
CA THR A 12 -10.51 -41.19 -27.40
C THR A 12 -9.24 -40.43 -27.76
N ARG A 13 -9.37 -39.12 -28.03
CA ARG A 13 -8.20 -38.26 -28.27
C ARG A 13 -7.28 -38.37 -27.06
N PRO A 14 -5.95 -38.46 -27.24
CA PRO A 14 -5.03 -38.55 -26.12
C PRO A 14 -5.22 -37.35 -25.20
N SER A 15 -5.33 -37.60 -23.89
CA SER A 15 -5.31 -36.56 -22.86
C SER A 15 -3.92 -35.93 -22.83
N PHE A 16 -3.86 -34.62 -22.63
CA PHE A 16 -2.59 -33.93 -22.45
C PHE A 16 -1.93 -34.35 -21.12
N THR A 17 -0.62 -34.59 -21.13
CA THR A 17 0.16 -34.88 -19.93
C THR A 17 1.37 -33.97 -19.93
N TYR A 18 1.61 -33.30 -18.80
CA TYR A 18 2.76 -32.42 -18.64
C TYR A 18 4.08 -33.21 -18.68
N PRO A 19 5.07 -32.79 -19.48
CA PRO A 19 6.41 -33.33 -19.38
C PRO A 19 7.01 -32.99 -18.02
N SER A 20 7.70 -33.95 -17.38
CA SER A 20 8.41 -33.67 -16.14
C SER A 20 9.42 -32.53 -16.34
N LEU A 21 9.40 -31.57 -15.41
CA LEU A 21 10.44 -30.55 -15.37
C LEU A 21 11.76 -31.19 -14.94
N PRO A 22 12.88 -30.82 -15.59
CA PRO A 22 14.21 -31.14 -15.11
C PRO A 22 14.43 -30.65 -13.66
N GLN A 23 15.39 -31.25 -12.95
CA GLN A 23 15.68 -30.91 -11.55
C GLN A 23 16.52 -29.63 -11.39
N GLU A 24 16.93 -28.98 -12.49
CA GLU A 24 17.71 -27.75 -12.38
C GLU A 24 16.88 -26.58 -11.79
N PRO A 25 17.49 -25.71 -10.98
CA PRO A 25 16.76 -24.73 -10.17
C PRO A 25 16.08 -23.63 -11.00
N TYR A 26 16.58 -23.32 -12.20
CA TYR A 26 16.07 -22.22 -13.04
C TYR A 26 15.37 -22.70 -14.31
N THR A 27 14.77 -23.90 -14.26
CA THR A 27 14.04 -24.46 -15.40
C THR A 27 12.54 -24.21 -15.27
N THR A 28 11.92 -23.73 -16.35
CA THR A 28 10.48 -23.58 -16.50
C THR A 28 10.03 -24.16 -17.84
N ARG A 29 8.74 -24.01 -18.19
CA ARG A 29 8.26 -24.29 -19.55
C ARG A 29 7.91 -23.00 -20.26
N MET A 30 7.94 -23.04 -21.58
CA MET A 30 7.50 -21.97 -22.47
C MET A 30 6.57 -22.56 -23.51
N ILE A 31 5.67 -21.74 -24.05
CA ILE A 31 4.88 -22.10 -25.22
C ILE A 31 5.43 -21.42 -26.47
N ARG A 32 5.51 -22.17 -27.56
CA ARG A 32 5.65 -21.64 -28.93
C ARG A 32 4.26 -21.52 -29.52
N LEU A 33 3.73 -20.30 -29.60
CA LEU A 33 2.47 -19.98 -30.26
C LEU A 33 2.67 -19.99 -31.78
N LEU A 34 2.04 -20.93 -32.48
CA LEU A 34 2.24 -21.14 -33.91
C LEU A 34 1.44 -20.13 -34.75
N PRO A 35 2.02 -19.65 -35.88
CA PRO A 35 1.36 -18.68 -36.74
C PRO A 35 0.22 -19.31 -37.54
N HIS A 36 -0.76 -18.49 -37.93
CA HIS A 36 -1.77 -18.91 -38.88
C HIS A 36 -2.29 -17.74 -39.71
N LYS A 37 -2.51 -17.95 -41.02
CA LYS A 37 -2.99 -16.88 -41.93
C LYS A 37 -4.40 -16.43 -41.63
N ASP A 38 -5.26 -17.36 -41.22
CA ASP A 38 -6.64 -17.13 -40.81
C ASP A 38 -6.72 -16.95 -39.30
N LYS A 39 -7.31 -15.83 -38.86
CA LYS A 39 -7.51 -15.48 -37.45
C LYS A 39 -8.53 -16.39 -36.75
N SER A 40 -9.44 -17.01 -37.49
CA SER A 40 -10.47 -17.91 -36.94
C SER A 40 -10.00 -19.36 -36.79
N ALA A 41 -8.83 -19.70 -37.34
CA ALA A 41 -8.29 -21.05 -37.21
C ALA A 41 -7.97 -21.40 -35.75
N PRO A 42 -8.04 -22.70 -35.37
CA PRO A 42 -7.69 -23.14 -34.02
C PRO A 42 -6.31 -22.64 -33.59
N ILE A 43 -6.20 -22.21 -32.35
CA ILE A 43 -4.91 -21.80 -31.76
C ILE A 43 -4.08 -23.06 -31.51
N GLN A 44 -2.82 -23.04 -31.94
CA GLN A 44 -1.89 -24.14 -31.77
C GLN A 44 -0.64 -23.66 -31.04
N CYS A 45 -0.22 -24.42 -30.05
CA CYS A 45 0.94 -24.16 -29.22
C CYS A 45 1.79 -25.42 -29.06
N GLU A 46 3.10 -25.25 -28.94
CA GLU A 46 4.03 -26.31 -28.52
C GLU A 46 4.63 -25.95 -27.17
N LEU A 47 4.55 -26.86 -26.18
CA LEU A 47 5.13 -26.68 -24.85
C LEU A 47 6.51 -27.34 -24.79
N PHE A 48 7.52 -26.62 -24.32
CA PHE A 48 8.90 -27.10 -24.20
C PHE A 48 9.58 -26.55 -22.94
N ASN A 49 10.60 -27.25 -22.46
CA ASN A 49 11.39 -26.83 -21.31
C ASN A 49 12.33 -25.67 -21.69
N TYR A 50 12.55 -24.75 -20.77
CA TYR A 50 13.35 -23.55 -20.98
C TYR A 50 14.23 -23.28 -19.76
N ASP A 51 15.52 -23.04 -20.00
CA ASP A 51 16.51 -22.73 -18.98
C ASP A 51 16.66 -21.21 -18.84
N LEU A 52 16.63 -20.72 -17.59
CA LEU A 52 16.80 -19.31 -17.20
C LEU A 52 18.13 -19.06 -16.48
N SER A 53 19.05 -20.03 -16.48
CA SER A 53 20.33 -19.97 -15.77
C SER A 53 21.35 -19.00 -16.39
N GLU A 54 21.16 -18.60 -17.64
CA GLU A 54 22.04 -17.64 -18.31
C GLU A 54 21.50 -16.21 -18.18
N THR A 55 22.25 -15.30 -17.57
CA THR A 55 21.86 -13.88 -17.48
C THR A 55 22.60 -13.02 -18.48
N GLY A 56 21.88 -12.12 -19.16
CA GLY A 56 22.48 -11.22 -20.14
C GLY A 56 21.46 -10.50 -21.02
N VAL A 57 21.79 -9.29 -21.49
CA VAL A 57 20.96 -8.55 -22.43
C VAL A 57 20.83 -9.34 -23.73
N GLY A 58 19.59 -9.69 -24.09
CA GLY A 58 19.27 -10.38 -25.33
C GLY A 58 19.56 -11.89 -25.31
N ILE A 59 19.89 -12.48 -24.15
CA ILE A 59 19.99 -13.94 -24.00
C ILE A 59 18.62 -14.58 -24.17
N HIS A 60 17.61 -14.00 -23.51
CA HIS A 60 16.26 -14.49 -23.54
C HIS A 60 15.38 -13.65 -24.48
N LEU A 61 14.76 -14.33 -25.46
CA LEU A 61 13.90 -13.71 -26.49
C LEU A 61 12.42 -14.10 -26.36
N TYR A 62 12.03 -14.67 -25.22
CA TYR A 62 10.63 -14.95 -24.93
C TYR A 62 9.92 -13.71 -24.38
N GLN A 63 8.60 -13.72 -24.45
CA GLN A 63 7.76 -12.67 -23.87
C GLN A 63 6.87 -13.28 -22.78
N ALA A 64 6.63 -12.56 -21.70
CA ALA A 64 5.76 -13.03 -20.61
C ALA A 64 4.39 -12.34 -20.68
N LEU A 65 3.32 -13.10 -20.48
CA LEU A 65 1.95 -12.58 -20.49
C LEU A 65 1.47 -12.29 -19.07
N SER A 66 1.15 -11.02 -18.80
CA SER A 66 0.49 -10.55 -17.58
C SER A 66 -0.98 -10.31 -17.89
N TYR A 67 -1.89 -11.09 -17.28
CA TYR A 67 -3.32 -11.02 -17.57
C TYR A 67 -4.19 -11.50 -16.39
N VAL A 68 -5.49 -11.17 -16.44
CA VAL A 68 -6.46 -11.72 -15.50
C VAL A 68 -6.92 -13.09 -15.99
N TRP A 69 -6.83 -14.13 -15.17
CA TRP A 69 -7.24 -15.49 -15.60
C TRP A 69 -8.69 -15.55 -16.11
N GLY A 70 -9.62 -14.85 -15.44
CA GLY A 70 -11.03 -14.83 -15.81
C GLY A 70 -11.80 -16.03 -15.25
N SER A 71 -13.00 -16.28 -15.78
CA SER A 71 -13.84 -17.41 -15.35
C SER A 71 -13.40 -18.72 -15.99
N GLU A 72 -13.43 -19.80 -15.19
CA GLU A 72 -13.19 -21.18 -15.63
C GLU A 72 -14.48 -21.92 -16.04
N GLU A 73 -15.65 -21.29 -15.89
CA GLU A 73 -16.95 -21.95 -16.11
C GLU A 73 -17.19 -22.40 -17.57
N LYS A 74 -16.47 -21.79 -18.53
CA LYS A 74 -16.57 -22.08 -19.97
C LYS A 74 -15.19 -21.99 -20.63
N PRO A 75 -14.33 -23.00 -20.46
CA PRO A 75 -13.02 -22.99 -21.07
C PRO A 75 -13.14 -23.15 -22.59
N GLU A 76 -12.24 -22.51 -23.32
CA GLU A 76 -12.07 -22.62 -24.76
C GLU A 76 -10.88 -23.55 -25.07
N PRO A 77 -11.00 -24.46 -26.06
CA PRO A 77 -9.93 -25.40 -26.36
C PRO A 77 -8.87 -24.77 -27.27
N ILE A 78 -7.60 -24.96 -26.92
CA ILE A 78 -6.46 -24.82 -27.83
C ILE A 78 -5.89 -26.20 -28.18
N ILE A 79 -4.99 -26.25 -29.16
CA ILE A 79 -4.20 -27.45 -29.47
C ILE A 79 -2.81 -27.27 -28.87
N LEU A 80 -2.47 -28.02 -27.81
CA LEU A 80 -1.17 -27.99 -27.14
C LEU A 80 -0.45 -29.32 -27.36
N ASN A 81 0.72 -29.30 -28.02
CA ASN A 81 1.46 -30.51 -28.42
C ASN A 81 0.59 -31.52 -29.19
N GLY A 82 -0.35 -31.04 -30.01
CA GLY A 82 -1.28 -31.86 -30.78
C GLY A 82 -2.51 -32.38 -30.00
N CYS A 83 -2.58 -32.16 -28.69
CA CYS A 83 -3.71 -32.54 -27.84
C CYS A 83 -4.65 -31.35 -27.61
N ALA A 84 -5.94 -31.61 -27.41
CA ALA A 84 -6.86 -30.56 -26.99
C ALA A 84 -6.57 -30.18 -25.52
N PHE A 85 -6.39 -28.89 -25.26
CA PHE A 85 -6.07 -28.36 -23.94
C PHE A 85 -7.01 -27.19 -23.61
N PRO A 86 -7.75 -27.23 -22.49
CA PRO A 86 -8.68 -26.16 -22.11
C PRO A 86 -7.92 -24.96 -21.55
N VAL A 87 -8.30 -23.76 -21.98
CA VAL A 87 -7.86 -22.48 -21.40
C VAL A 87 -9.07 -21.61 -21.12
N THR A 88 -8.95 -20.61 -20.24
CA THR A 88 -10.05 -19.66 -20.03
C THR A 88 -10.33 -18.84 -21.30
N ALA A 89 -11.56 -18.33 -21.44
CA ALA A 89 -11.95 -17.49 -22.57
C ALA A 89 -11.07 -16.22 -22.71
N ASN A 90 -10.64 -15.63 -21.58
CA ASN A 90 -9.77 -14.46 -21.61
C ASN A 90 -8.37 -14.82 -22.16
N LEU A 91 -7.80 -15.96 -21.74
CA LEU A 91 -6.52 -16.41 -22.28
C LEU A 91 -6.62 -16.79 -23.76
N HIS A 92 -7.69 -17.48 -24.17
CA HIS A 92 -7.91 -17.81 -25.57
C HIS A 92 -7.96 -16.54 -26.45
N THR A 93 -8.68 -15.52 -25.99
CA THR A 93 -8.76 -14.22 -26.67
C THR A 93 -7.39 -13.55 -26.73
N ALA A 94 -6.64 -13.53 -25.63
CA ALA A 94 -5.28 -12.98 -25.61
C ALA A 94 -4.36 -13.68 -26.62
N LEU A 95 -4.33 -15.03 -26.62
CA LEU A 95 -3.53 -15.81 -27.56
C LEU A 95 -3.94 -15.58 -29.02
N SER A 96 -5.24 -15.42 -29.30
CA SER A 96 -5.74 -15.11 -30.64
C SER A 96 -5.22 -13.76 -31.14
N HIS A 97 -5.20 -12.75 -30.26
CA HIS A 97 -4.68 -11.41 -30.56
C HIS A 97 -3.13 -11.39 -30.69
N LEU A 98 -2.44 -12.23 -29.94
CA LEU A 98 -0.98 -12.34 -29.97
C LEU A 98 -0.45 -13.16 -31.16
N ARG A 99 -1.28 -14.08 -31.68
CA ARG A 99 -0.92 -14.96 -32.80
C ARG A 99 -0.62 -14.13 -34.05
N ASN A 100 0.60 -14.27 -34.54
CA ASN A 100 1.02 -13.63 -35.77
C ASN A 100 0.61 -14.50 -36.98
N ARG A 101 0.55 -13.89 -38.17
CA ARG A 101 0.15 -14.57 -39.41
C ARG A 101 1.26 -15.41 -40.04
N GLN A 102 2.51 -15.13 -39.70
CA GLN A 102 3.69 -15.67 -40.37
C GLN A 102 4.74 -16.23 -39.40
N LEU A 103 4.96 -15.57 -38.27
CA LEU A 103 6.01 -15.94 -37.33
C LEU A 103 5.45 -16.59 -36.08
N GLU A 104 6.12 -17.62 -35.59
CA GLU A 104 5.87 -18.14 -34.25
C GLU A 104 6.30 -17.13 -33.17
N ARG A 105 5.75 -17.27 -31.97
CA ARG A 105 6.09 -16.44 -30.81
C ARG A 105 6.35 -17.32 -29.60
N ILE A 106 7.46 -17.11 -28.90
CA ILE A 106 7.75 -17.79 -27.64
C ILE A 106 7.15 -16.97 -26.50
N LEU A 107 6.26 -17.59 -25.74
CA LEU A 107 5.54 -16.97 -24.64
C LEU A 107 5.71 -17.76 -23.35
N TRP A 108 5.79 -17.04 -22.23
CA TRP A 108 5.50 -17.59 -20.91
C TRP A 108 4.08 -17.19 -20.51
N VAL A 109 3.26 -18.19 -20.19
CA VAL A 109 1.88 -18.04 -19.72
C VAL A 109 1.68 -19.00 -18.55
N ASP A 110 1.53 -18.47 -17.35
CA ASP A 110 1.43 -19.24 -16.10
C ASP A 110 0.41 -20.39 -16.15
N ALA A 111 -0.78 -20.15 -16.69
CA ALA A 111 -1.86 -21.14 -16.79
C ALA A 111 -1.56 -22.31 -17.75
N ILE A 112 -0.53 -22.20 -18.60
CA ILE A 112 -0.12 -23.27 -19.54
C ILE A 112 1.28 -23.79 -19.21
N CYS A 113 2.19 -22.94 -18.76
CA CYS A 113 3.59 -23.29 -18.53
C CYS A 113 3.78 -24.04 -17.21
N ILE A 114 2.93 -23.74 -16.23
CA ILE A 114 2.91 -24.40 -14.92
C ILE A 114 1.78 -25.44 -14.94
N ASN A 115 2.07 -26.64 -14.42
CA ASN A 115 1.05 -27.64 -14.18
C ASN A 115 0.07 -27.17 -13.09
N GLN A 116 -1.16 -26.84 -13.50
CA GLN A 116 -2.24 -26.42 -12.60
C GLN A 116 -3.11 -27.58 -12.10
N GLY A 117 -2.76 -28.83 -12.44
CA GLY A 117 -3.56 -30.00 -12.10
C GLY A 117 -3.65 -30.25 -10.60
N GLU A 118 -4.86 -30.48 -10.09
CA GLU A 118 -5.07 -30.84 -8.67
C GLU A 118 -4.33 -32.12 -8.26
N GLU A 119 -4.06 -33.00 -9.22
CA GLU A 119 -3.30 -34.25 -9.04
C GLU A 119 -1.85 -34.02 -8.57
N ASP A 120 -1.25 -32.87 -8.88
CA ASP A 120 0.10 -32.49 -8.45
C ASP A 120 0.12 -31.82 -7.06
N GLN A 121 -1.06 -31.60 -6.45
CA GLN A 121 -1.24 -30.95 -5.13
C GLN A 121 -0.51 -29.60 -4.96
N GLY A 122 -0.13 -28.96 -6.06
CA GLY A 122 0.61 -27.69 -6.05
C GLY A 122 2.13 -27.84 -5.87
N ASP A 123 2.68 -29.04 -5.96
CA ASP A 123 4.13 -29.29 -5.84
C ASP A 123 4.92 -28.49 -6.88
N GLU A 124 4.55 -28.53 -8.16
CA GLU A 124 5.21 -27.74 -9.20
C GLU A 124 5.00 -26.24 -8.98
N LYS A 125 3.78 -25.85 -8.63
CA LYS A 125 3.43 -24.44 -8.36
C LYS A 125 4.30 -23.85 -7.25
N SER A 126 4.54 -24.60 -6.17
CA SER A 126 5.38 -24.17 -5.05
C SER A 126 6.84 -23.90 -5.48
N LYS A 127 7.34 -24.63 -6.48
CA LYS A 127 8.68 -24.47 -7.04
C LYS A 127 8.76 -23.36 -8.09
N GLN A 128 7.69 -23.15 -8.86
CA GLN A 128 7.66 -22.17 -9.96
C GLN A 128 7.32 -20.74 -9.47
N ILE A 129 6.56 -20.58 -8.39
CA ILE A 129 6.26 -19.25 -7.82
C ILE A 129 7.53 -18.45 -7.51
N PRO A 130 8.55 -19.01 -6.82
CA PRO A 130 9.82 -18.32 -6.59
C PRO A 130 10.53 -17.87 -7.88
N LEU A 131 10.34 -18.60 -8.99
CA LEU A 131 10.93 -18.27 -10.29
C LEU A 131 10.19 -17.16 -11.04
N MET A 132 8.99 -16.76 -10.63
CA MET A 132 8.23 -15.72 -11.35
C MET A 132 9.03 -14.42 -11.48
N ARG A 133 9.76 -14.01 -10.43
CA ARG A 133 10.66 -12.85 -10.49
C ARG A 133 11.66 -13.00 -11.65
N THR A 134 12.35 -14.12 -11.71
CA THR A 134 13.34 -14.43 -12.76
C THR A 134 12.70 -14.41 -14.14
N ILE A 135 11.55 -15.06 -14.30
CA ILE A 135 10.82 -15.16 -15.57
C ILE A 135 10.41 -13.78 -16.11
N TYR A 136 9.83 -12.93 -15.27
CA TYR A 136 9.39 -11.60 -15.72
C TYR A 136 10.55 -10.62 -15.89
N ALA A 137 11.62 -10.75 -15.10
CA ALA A 137 12.79 -9.87 -15.17
C ALA A 137 13.63 -10.14 -16.43
N GLN A 138 13.73 -11.41 -16.82
CA GLN A 138 14.51 -11.86 -17.97
C GLN A 138 13.72 -11.87 -19.29
N ALA A 139 12.40 -11.68 -19.26
CA ALA A 139 11.61 -11.59 -20.48
C ALA A 139 12.08 -10.42 -21.36
N GLU A 140 12.17 -10.65 -22.69
CA GLU A 140 12.43 -9.58 -23.66
C GLU A 140 11.40 -8.47 -23.50
N ARG A 141 10.15 -8.87 -23.21
CA ARG A 141 9.04 -7.98 -22.93
C ARG A 141 7.96 -8.68 -22.12
N VAL A 142 7.31 -7.90 -21.26
CA VAL A 142 6.07 -8.27 -20.60
C VAL A 142 4.90 -7.64 -21.34
N ILE A 143 3.91 -8.46 -21.71
CA ILE A 143 2.68 -8.02 -22.36
C ILE A 143 1.58 -8.02 -21.31
N VAL A 144 1.11 -6.82 -20.97
CA VAL A 144 -0.06 -6.61 -20.12
C VAL A 144 -1.31 -6.68 -21.00
N TRP A 145 -2.08 -7.75 -20.85
CA TRP A 145 -3.35 -7.93 -21.54
C TRP A 145 -4.51 -7.48 -20.65
N LEU A 146 -5.12 -6.37 -21.01
CA LEU A 146 -6.24 -5.78 -20.28
C LEU A 146 -7.59 -6.37 -20.68
N GLY A 147 -7.66 -7.26 -21.68
CA GLY A 147 -8.90 -7.82 -22.21
C GLY A 147 -9.22 -7.33 -23.63
N ASP A 148 -10.33 -7.83 -24.18
CA ASP A 148 -10.81 -7.43 -25.51
C ASP A 148 -11.28 -5.95 -25.54
N ALA A 149 -11.64 -5.45 -26.73
CA ALA A 149 -12.16 -4.10 -26.99
C ALA A 149 -13.55 -3.81 -26.38
N THR A 150 -14.00 -4.61 -25.42
CA THR A 150 -15.24 -4.36 -24.68
C THR A 150 -15.21 -3.00 -24.00
N GLU A 151 -16.37 -2.35 -23.89
CA GLU A 151 -16.50 -1.01 -23.26
C GLU A 151 -15.61 0.07 -23.91
N ASN A 152 -15.31 -0.08 -25.21
CA ASN A 152 -14.39 0.80 -25.96
C ASN A 152 -12.97 0.83 -25.40
N GLY A 153 -12.49 -0.27 -24.80
CA GLY A 153 -11.16 -0.32 -24.17
C GLY A 153 -9.99 -0.08 -25.14
N ASP A 154 -10.15 -0.42 -26.42
CA ASP A 154 -9.17 -0.11 -27.48
C ASP A 154 -9.10 1.39 -27.76
N LYS A 155 -10.25 2.07 -27.89
CA LYS A 155 -10.34 3.53 -28.02
C LYS A 155 -9.83 4.25 -26.77
N ALA A 156 -10.08 3.69 -25.58
CA ALA A 156 -9.56 4.21 -24.32
C ALA A 156 -8.04 4.20 -24.31
N LEU A 157 -7.42 3.07 -24.69
CA LEU A 157 -5.97 2.95 -24.76
C LEU A 157 -5.36 3.90 -25.80
N GLU A 158 -6.05 4.08 -26.93
CA GLU A 158 -5.67 5.06 -27.95
C GLU A 158 -5.82 6.51 -27.46
N GLY A 159 -6.87 6.82 -26.70
CA GLY A 159 -7.04 8.14 -26.06
C GLY A 159 -5.92 8.46 -25.06
N ILE A 160 -5.49 7.48 -24.27
CA ILE A 160 -4.32 7.61 -23.38
C ILE A 160 -3.05 7.88 -24.21
N ARG A 161 -2.88 7.20 -25.36
CA ARG A 161 -1.76 7.45 -26.29
C ARG A 161 -1.77 8.89 -26.82
N CYS A 162 -2.91 9.38 -27.30
CA CYS A 162 -3.05 10.74 -27.83
C CYS A 162 -2.76 11.82 -26.78
N LEU A 163 -3.18 11.60 -25.52
CA LEU A 163 -2.82 12.45 -24.39
C LEU A 163 -1.30 12.47 -24.18
N ALA A 164 -0.65 11.31 -24.27
CA ALA A 164 0.80 11.19 -24.08
C ALA A 164 1.60 11.98 -25.13
N GLU A 165 1.07 12.10 -26.34
CA GLU A 165 1.70 12.79 -27.48
C GLU A 165 1.30 14.27 -27.59
N GLU A 166 0.52 14.79 -26.64
CA GLU A 166 0.00 16.17 -26.65
C GLU A 166 -0.84 16.50 -27.89
N GLN A 167 -1.38 15.49 -28.58
CA GLN A 167 -2.27 15.66 -29.72
C GLN A 167 -3.65 16.13 -29.28
N ASP A 168 -4.08 15.72 -28.08
CA ASP A 168 -5.31 16.15 -27.44
C ASP A 168 -5.01 16.87 -26.13
N THR A 169 -5.73 17.97 -25.86
CA THR A 169 -5.72 18.58 -24.52
C THR A 169 -6.68 17.84 -23.60
N THR A 170 -6.37 17.77 -22.31
CA THR A 170 -7.25 17.16 -21.30
C THR A 170 -8.69 17.70 -21.38
N SER A 171 -8.86 19.00 -21.64
CA SER A 171 -10.17 19.65 -21.82
C SER A 171 -10.99 19.14 -23.01
N THR A 172 -10.35 18.64 -24.07
CA THR A 172 -11.03 18.07 -25.25
C THR A 172 -11.58 16.67 -24.98
N LEU A 173 -10.86 15.89 -24.17
CA LEU A 173 -11.22 14.52 -23.83
C LEU A 173 -12.24 14.44 -22.71
N GLU A 174 -12.22 15.35 -21.74
CA GLU A 174 -13.15 15.38 -20.59
C GLU A 174 -14.63 15.48 -20.99
N THR A 175 -14.93 16.00 -22.19
CA THR A 175 -16.31 16.06 -22.73
C THR A 175 -16.66 14.89 -23.66
N SER A 176 -15.77 13.90 -23.80
CA SER A 176 -15.86 12.82 -24.78
C SER A 176 -16.18 11.47 -24.15
N GLU A 177 -16.91 10.62 -24.88
CA GLU A 177 -17.10 9.21 -24.55
C GLU A 177 -15.77 8.46 -24.33
N THR A 178 -14.67 8.97 -24.90
CA THR A 178 -13.31 8.44 -24.71
C THR A 178 -12.84 8.54 -23.26
N TYR A 179 -13.16 9.63 -22.55
CA TYR A 179 -12.75 9.78 -21.14
C TYR A 179 -13.42 8.75 -20.25
N ASP A 180 -14.73 8.53 -20.42
CA ASP A 180 -15.47 7.47 -19.70
C ASP A 180 -14.95 6.07 -20.07
N ALA A 181 -14.50 5.87 -21.31
CA ALA A 181 -13.85 4.62 -21.70
C ALA A 181 -12.49 4.44 -21.01
N CYS A 182 -11.68 5.50 -20.86
CA CYS A 182 -10.44 5.48 -20.08
C CYS A 182 -10.70 5.11 -18.62
N LEU A 183 -11.70 5.73 -17.98
CA LEU A 183 -12.04 5.41 -16.60
C LEU A 183 -12.47 3.95 -16.42
N ARG A 184 -13.29 3.42 -17.34
CA ARG A 184 -13.69 2.00 -17.33
C ARG A 184 -12.53 1.03 -17.57
N LEU A 185 -11.63 1.36 -18.50
CA LEU A 185 -10.42 0.58 -18.75
C LEU A 185 -9.57 0.45 -17.48
N LEU A 186 -9.39 1.55 -16.76
CA LEU A 186 -8.60 1.62 -15.52
C LEU A 186 -9.29 0.94 -14.32
N GLN A 187 -10.60 0.71 -14.39
CA GLN A 187 -11.36 -0.05 -13.41
C GLN A 187 -11.29 -1.56 -13.61
N ARG A 188 -10.71 -2.04 -14.72
CA ARG A 188 -10.58 -3.49 -14.97
C ARG A 188 -9.75 -4.18 -13.89
N ASP A 189 -10.14 -5.41 -13.56
CA ASP A 189 -9.59 -6.18 -12.43
C ASP A 189 -8.06 -6.26 -12.44
N TRP A 190 -7.41 -6.23 -13.61
CA TRP A 190 -5.95 -6.29 -13.77
C TRP A 190 -5.23 -5.27 -12.89
N PHE A 191 -5.66 -4.00 -12.90
CA PHE A 191 -5.04 -2.92 -12.11
C PHE A 191 -5.15 -3.10 -10.60
N SER A 192 -5.97 -4.04 -10.15
CA SER A 192 -6.16 -4.30 -8.73
C SER A 192 -5.58 -5.62 -8.28
N ARG A 193 -5.02 -6.46 -9.16
CA ARG A 193 -4.50 -7.77 -8.75
C ARG A 193 -3.12 -7.63 -8.15
N ILE A 194 -2.87 -8.31 -7.03
CA ILE A 194 -1.56 -8.17 -6.39
C ILE A 194 -0.43 -8.86 -7.17
N TRP A 195 -0.74 -9.97 -7.85
CA TRP A 195 0.26 -10.69 -8.65
C TRP A 195 0.84 -9.86 -9.79
N VAL A 196 0.09 -8.91 -10.35
CA VAL A 196 0.58 -8.08 -11.47
C VAL A 196 1.75 -7.17 -11.08
N LEU A 197 1.92 -6.93 -9.79
CA LEU A 197 2.96 -6.04 -9.26
C LEU A 197 4.34 -6.58 -9.51
N GLN A 198 4.61 -7.85 -9.19
CA GLN A 198 5.90 -8.44 -9.53
C GLN A 198 6.09 -8.57 -11.04
N GLU A 199 5.01 -8.85 -11.79
CA GLU A 199 5.05 -9.05 -13.25
C GLU A 199 5.52 -7.79 -13.98
N VAL A 200 5.00 -6.62 -13.59
CA VAL A 200 5.43 -5.33 -14.16
C VAL A 200 6.55 -4.67 -13.37
N GLY A 201 6.76 -5.07 -12.11
CA GLY A 201 7.71 -4.47 -11.18
C GLY A 201 9.15 -4.90 -11.37
N VAL A 202 9.37 -6.00 -12.10
CA VAL A 202 10.72 -6.49 -12.45
C VAL A 202 11.01 -6.43 -13.96
N ALA A 203 9.99 -6.25 -14.79
CA ALA A 203 10.11 -6.18 -16.25
C ALA A 203 10.93 -4.98 -16.74
N ARG A 204 11.79 -5.13 -17.74
CA ARG A 204 12.53 -3.99 -18.34
C ARG A 204 11.80 -3.37 -19.54
N CYS A 205 10.94 -4.12 -20.22
CA CYS A 205 10.12 -3.66 -21.34
C CYS A 205 8.67 -4.12 -21.12
N ILE A 206 7.72 -3.17 -21.12
CA ILE A 206 6.30 -3.45 -20.84
C ILE A 206 5.46 -2.88 -21.97
N TYR A 207 4.62 -3.72 -22.58
CA TYR A 207 3.57 -3.29 -23.53
C TYR A 207 2.21 -3.51 -22.90
N ILE A 208 1.33 -2.52 -23.03
CA ILE A 208 -0.05 -2.59 -22.54
C ILE A 208 -0.94 -2.75 -23.75
N MET A 209 -1.82 -3.75 -23.70
CA MET A 209 -2.63 -4.18 -24.82
C MET A 209 -4.09 -4.30 -24.40
N CYS A 210 -4.99 -3.77 -25.23
CA CYS A 210 -6.43 -3.92 -25.09
C CYS A 210 -7.06 -4.11 -26.47
N GLY A 211 -7.73 -5.24 -26.69
CA GLY A 211 -8.19 -5.62 -28.03
C GLY A 211 -7.03 -5.65 -29.02
N SER A 212 -7.13 -4.91 -30.12
CA SER A 212 -6.08 -4.87 -31.15
C SER A 212 -5.05 -3.75 -30.98
N VAL A 213 -5.27 -2.83 -30.02
CA VAL A 213 -4.41 -1.69 -29.74
C VAL A 213 -3.39 -2.07 -28.68
N TYR A 214 -2.15 -1.64 -28.87
CA TYR A 214 -1.11 -1.74 -27.85
C TYR A 214 -0.24 -0.48 -27.84
N ILE A 215 0.25 -0.11 -26.67
CA ILE A 215 1.17 1.01 -26.45
C ILE A 215 2.29 0.59 -25.49
N SER A 216 3.40 1.32 -25.51
CA SER A 216 4.45 1.10 -24.51
C SER A 216 4.00 1.55 -23.13
N GLY A 217 4.50 0.89 -22.08
CA GLY A 217 4.20 1.25 -20.70
C GLY A 217 4.59 2.69 -20.35
N HIS A 218 5.68 3.19 -20.94
CA HIS A 218 6.08 4.59 -20.79
C HIS A 218 5.02 5.56 -21.33
N ILE A 219 4.51 5.31 -22.54
CA ILE A 219 3.47 6.13 -23.16
C ILE A 219 2.16 6.05 -22.38
N PHE A 220 1.81 4.87 -21.87
CA PHE A 220 0.66 4.71 -20.98
C PHE A 220 0.79 5.55 -19.72
N CYS A 221 1.94 5.50 -19.03
CA CYS A 221 2.20 6.36 -17.87
C CYS A 221 2.11 7.84 -18.26
N GLU A 222 2.81 8.28 -19.31
CA GLU A 222 2.78 9.68 -19.72
C GLU A 222 1.34 10.18 -19.99
N GLY A 223 0.53 9.40 -20.70
CA GLY A 223 -0.89 9.69 -20.91
C GLY A 223 -1.70 9.73 -19.62
N LEU A 224 -1.47 8.79 -18.69
CA LEU A 224 -2.12 8.79 -17.38
C LEU A 224 -1.81 10.03 -16.54
N SER A 225 -0.61 10.59 -16.63
CA SER A 225 -0.25 11.80 -15.86
C SER A 225 -1.06 13.04 -16.26
N ARG A 226 -1.58 13.05 -17.49
CA ARG A 226 -2.42 14.11 -18.04
C ARG A 226 -3.92 13.84 -17.91
N LEU A 227 -4.28 12.61 -17.55
CA LEU A 227 -5.67 12.20 -17.33
C LEU A 227 -6.07 12.57 -15.90
N ARG A 228 -7.17 13.33 -15.74
CA ARG A 228 -7.70 13.61 -14.40
C ARG A 228 -8.35 12.35 -13.84
N LEU A 229 -7.81 11.83 -12.74
CA LEU A 229 -8.33 10.64 -12.08
C LEU A 229 -8.97 11.00 -10.74
N THR A 230 -10.00 10.25 -10.36
CA THR A 230 -10.52 10.30 -9.00
C THR A 230 -9.50 9.72 -8.02
N SER A 231 -9.54 10.14 -6.76
CA SER A 231 -8.64 9.63 -5.71
C SER A 231 -8.66 8.10 -5.58
N ASP A 232 -9.85 7.48 -5.64
CA ASP A 232 -10.03 6.02 -5.61
C ASP A 232 -9.37 5.28 -6.78
N LEU A 233 -9.42 5.85 -7.99
CA LEU A 233 -8.81 5.23 -9.14
C LEU A 233 -7.28 5.42 -9.13
N LEU A 234 -6.83 6.57 -8.61
CA LEU A 234 -5.41 6.88 -8.49
C LEU A 234 -4.72 6.01 -7.42
N SER A 235 -5.38 5.69 -6.30
CA SER A 235 -4.84 4.76 -5.29
C SER A 235 -4.73 3.32 -5.82
N ARG A 236 -5.61 2.94 -6.76
CA ARG A 236 -5.58 1.64 -7.43
C ARG A 236 -4.49 1.57 -8.52
N VAL A 237 -4.47 2.54 -9.42
CA VAL A 237 -3.62 2.51 -10.63
C VAL A 237 -2.22 3.06 -10.35
N GLY A 238 -2.10 4.04 -9.45
CA GLY A 238 -0.85 4.74 -9.14
C GLY A 238 0.29 3.77 -8.80
N PRO A 239 0.15 2.90 -7.79
CA PRO A 239 1.22 1.96 -7.41
C PRO A 239 1.67 1.04 -8.54
N VAL A 240 0.78 0.66 -9.46
CA VAL A 240 1.11 -0.14 -10.66
C VAL A 240 1.80 0.71 -11.72
N ALA A 241 1.30 1.92 -11.97
CA ALA A 241 1.89 2.88 -12.91
C ALA A 241 3.30 3.32 -12.46
N TYR A 242 3.54 3.43 -11.15
CA TYR A 242 4.86 3.66 -10.58
C TYR A 242 5.85 2.58 -11.03
N LEU A 243 5.46 1.31 -10.88
CA LEU A 243 6.28 0.18 -11.32
C LEU A 243 6.47 0.19 -12.84
N ILE A 244 5.42 0.45 -13.63
CA ILE A 244 5.56 0.50 -15.09
C ILE A 244 6.55 1.59 -15.52
N LYS A 245 6.46 2.79 -14.93
CA LYS A 245 7.37 3.91 -15.23
C LYS A 245 8.83 3.60 -14.85
N GLY A 246 9.03 2.86 -13.77
CA GLY A 246 10.34 2.44 -13.30
C GLY A 246 11.09 1.50 -14.26
N ALA A 247 10.39 0.84 -15.19
CA ALA A 247 10.96 -0.18 -16.08
C ALA A 247 12.21 0.29 -16.86
N LEU A 248 12.21 1.54 -17.32
CA LEU A 248 13.31 2.11 -18.11
C LEU A 248 14.59 2.36 -17.29
N TYR A 249 14.49 2.40 -15.96
CA TYR A 249 15.61 2.68 -15.05
C TYR A 249 16.14 1.43 -14.37
N ARG A 250 15.53 0.26 -14.62
CA ARG A 250 15.94 -0.99 -13.98
C ARG A 250 17.29 -1.45 -14.53
N PRO A 251 18.23 -1.85 -13.65
CA PRO A 251 19.45 -2.50 -14.10
C PRO A 251 19.11 -3.84 -14.76
N GLU A 252 20.13 -4.42 -15.38
CA GLU A 252 20.06 -5.79 -15.84
C GLU A 252 19.79 -6.76 -14.68
N TYR A 253 19.03 -7.82 -14.94
CA TYR A 253 18.73 -8.81 -13.92
C TYR A 253 19.95 -9.68 -13.67
N GLU A 254 20.33 -9.82 -12.41
CA GLU A 254 21.31 -10.78 -11.93
C GLU A 254 20.56 -11.90 -11.20
N LEU A 255 20.99 -13.16 -11.41
CA LEU A 255 20.42 -14.31 -10.71
C LEU A 255 20.55 -14.13 -9.20
N ASP A 256 19.50 -14.55 -8.49
CA ASP A 256 19.36 -14.43 -7.03
C ASP A 256 19.43 -12.98 -6.50
N SER A 257 19.40 -11.98 -7.38
CA SER A 257 19.32 -10.58 -6.97
C SER A 257 17.99 -10.28 -6.29
N ARG A 258 18.08 -9.53 -5.20
CA ARG A 258 16.92 -9.02 -4.47
C ARG A 258 16.33 -7.79 -5.14
N GLY A 259 15.10 -7.47 -4.79
CA GLY A 259 14.46 -6.23 -5.20
C GLY A 259 15.08 -5.00 -4.52
N SER A 260 14.46 -3.85 -4.74
CA SER A 260 14.99 -2.56 -4.29
C SER A 260 14.12 -1.88 -3.22
N ILE A 261 12.98 -2.47 -2.87
CA ILE A 261 12.01 -1.89 -1.94
C ILE A 261 11.85 -2.85 -0.76
N VAL A 262 11.90 -2.34 0.47
CA VAL A 262 11.73 -3.21 1.65
C VAL A 262 10.29 -3.67 1.80
N ILE A 263 10.07 -4.82 2.43
CA ILE A 263 8.76 -5.46 2.53
C ILE A 263 7.73 -4.56 3.22
N GLY A 264 8.14 -3.79 4.24
CA GLY A 264 7.24 -2.85 4.91
C GLY A 264 6.71 -1.76 3.96
N GLU A 265 7.58 -1.19 3.12
CA GLU A 265 7.16 -0.24 2.10
C GLU A 265 6.23 -0.92 1.08
N LEU A 266 6.59 -2.10 0.57
CA LEU A 266 5.75 -2.84 -0.38
C LEU A 266 4.35 -3.14 0.16
N ILE A 267 4.22 -3.61 1.40
CA ILE A 267 2.90 -3.87 1.99
C ILE A 267 2.11 -2.55 2.13
N GLY A 268 2.75 -1.47 2.57
CA GLY A 268 2.16 -0.13 2.61
C GLY A 268 1.65 0.34 1.25
N MET A 269 2.41 0.07 0.18
CA MET A 269 2.06 0.44 -1.19
C MET A 269 0.90 -0.38 -1.79
N TYR A 270 0.76 -1.66 -1.39
CA TYR A 270 -0.01 -2.62 -2.19
C TYR A 270 -1.09 -3.41 -1.43
N HIS A 271 -1.28 -3.21 -0.12
CA HIS A 271 -2.25 -3.98 0.68
C HIS A 271 -3.72 -3.89 0.23
N HIS A 272 -4.10 -2.86 -0.55
CA HIS A 272 -5.43 -2.72 -1.18
C HIS A 272 -5.60 -3.53 -2.47
N HIS A 273 -4.54 -4.14 -2.99
CA HIS A 273 -4.65 -5.02 -4.15
C HIS A 273 -5.34 -6.34 -3.76
N ASN A 274 -6.20 -6.79 -4.65
CA ASN A 274 -6.97 -8.01 -4.58
C ASN A 274 -6.07 -9.23 -4.77
N ALA A 275 -6.33 -10.23 -3.94
CA ALA A 275 -5.73 -11.54 -4.00
C ALA A 275 -6.84 -12.59 -3.94
N THR A 276 -6.67 -13.74 -4.60
CA THR A 276 -7.61 -14.86 -4.45
C THR A 276 -7.38 -15.57 -3.11
N LYS A 277 -6.11 -15.81 -2.76
CA LYS A 277 -5.68 -16.28 -1.44
C LYS A 277 -5.06 -15.13 -0.67
N GLN A 278 -5.39 -14.98 0.60
CA GLN A 278 -4.88 -13.86 1.41
C GLN A 278 -3.35 -13.86 1.54
N HIS A 279 -2.72 -15.03 1.60
CA HIS A 279 -1.26 -15.19 1.57
C HIS A 279 -0.58 -14.46 0.43
N ASP A 280 -1.23 -14.38 -0.73
CA ASP A 280 -0.66 -13.71 -1.90
C ASP A 280 -0.54 -12.20 -1.66
N LYS A 281 -1.23 -11.63 -0.65
CA LYS A 281 -1.02 -10.24 -0.21
C LYS A 281 0.41 -9.94 0.22
N LEU A 282 1.13 -10.99 0.64
CA LEU A 282 2.54 -10.95 1.00
C LEU A 282 3.40 -11.57 -0.10
N TYR A 283 3.09 -12.81 -0.49
CA TYR A 283 4.00 -13.61 -1.33
C TYR A 283 4.18 -13.02 -2.74
N ALA A 284 3.17 -12.33 -3.28
CA ALA A 284 3.30 -11.63 -4.56
C ALA A 284 4.28 -10.43 -4.51
N LEU A 285 4.63 -9.94 -3.32
CA LEU A 285 5.54 -8.82 -3.11
C LEU A 285 6.99 -9.26 -2.91
N LEU A 286 7.23 -10.53 -2.57
CA LEU A 286 8.59 -11.05 -2.33
C LEU A 286 9.49 -10.92 -3.56
N GLY A 287 8.90 -11.05 -4.74
CA GLY A 287 9.57 -10.81 -6.02
C GLY A 287 10.01 -9.35 -6.23
N LEU A 288 9.64 -8.40 -5.37
CA LEU A 288 10.09 -6.99 -5.40
C LEU A 288 10.90 -6.60 -4.16
N CYS A 289 11.00 -7.52 -3.20
CA CYS A 289 11.50 -7.26 -1.87
C CYS A 289 13.04 -7.19 -1.81
N ALA A 290 13.55 -6.19 -1.09
CA ALA A 290 14.98 -6.02 -0.82
C ALA A 290 15.45 -6.78 0.44
N ASP A 291 14.53 -7.13 1.34
CA ASP A 291 14.83 -7.80 2.60
C ASP A 291 15.45 -9.19 2.38
N PRO A 292 16.30 -9.66 3.30
CA PRO A 292 16.81 -11.02 3.25
C PRO A 292 15.65 -12.02 3.41
N MET A 293 15.76 -13.18 2.76
CA MET A 293 14.78 -14.25 2.97
C MET A 293 15.01 -14.85 4.36
N THR A 294 13.99 -14.73 5.21
CA THR A 294 13.92 -15.32 6.56
C THR A 294 12.70 -16.22 6.63
N ASP A 295 12.60 -17.06 7.66
CA ASP A 295 11.43 -17.94 7.87
C ASP A 295 10.09 -17.17 7.80
N ALA A 296 10.03 -15.95 8.35
CA ALA A 296 8.84 -15.08 8.31
C ALA A 296 8.44 -14.59 6.91
N LEU A 297 9.34 -14.65 5.92
CA LEU A 297 9.11 -14.20 4.54
C LEU A 297 9.11 -15.37 3.55
N GLU A 298 9.27 -16.61 4.01
CA GLU A 298 9.25 -17.79 3.15
C GLU A 298 7.79 -18.18 2.80
N PRO A 299 7.47 -18.42 1.51
CA PRO A 299 6.13 -18.84 1.12
C PRO A 299 5.69 -20.16 1.75
N ASN A 300 4.75 -20.07 2.69
CA ASN A 300 4.10 -21.23 3.30
C ASN A 300 2.57 -21.09 3.24
N TYR A 301 1.93 -21.84 2.35
CA TYR A 301 0.46 -21.86 2.20
C TYR A 301 -0.23 -22.81 3.19
N ASN A 302 0.53 -23.60 3.95
CA ASN A 302 -0.02 -24.52 4.95
C ASN A 302 -0.29 -23.82 6.29
N LEU A 303 0.34 -22.67 6.54
CA LEU A 303 0.06 -21.84 7.71
C LEU A 303 -1.24 -21.05 7.51
N PRO A 304 -2.10 -20.91 8.54
CA PRO A 304 -3.22 -19.98 8.50
C PRO A 304 -2.72 -18.55 8.27
N TRP A 305 -3.47 -17.74 7.49
CA TRP A 305 -3.09 -16.35 7.18
C TRP A 305 -2.76 -15.52 8.43
N LYS A 306 -3.48 -15.72 9.53
CA LYS A 306 -3.21 -15.03 10.81
C LYS A 306 -1.79 -15.25 11.33
N GLU A 307 -1.24 -16.46 11.20
CA GLU A 307 0.10 -16.80 11.69
C GLU A 307 1.13 -16.10 10.79
N VAL A 308 0.95 -16.19 9.47
CA VAL A 308 1.80 -15.51 8.48
C VAL A 308 1.79 -14.00 8.68
N PHE A 309 0.61 -13.41 8.89
CA PHE A 309 0.49 -11.97 9.11
C PHE A 309 1.14 -11.55 10.43
N LYS A 310 1.05 -12.39 11.46
CA LYS A 310 1.76 -12.18 12.73
C LYS A 310 3.27 -12.24 12.53
N GLU A 311 3.79 -13.28 11.89
CA GLU A 311 5.23 -13.47 11.65
C GLU A 311 5.84 -12.30 10.88
N VAL A 312 5.16 -11.79 9.84
CA VAL A 312 5.61 -10.61 9.11
C VAL A 312 5.54 -9.34 9.95
N THR A 313 4.51 -9.20 10.79
CA THR A 313 4.39 -8.04 11.67
C THR A 313 5.46 -8.06 12.76
N ASP A 314 5.77 -9.23 13.32
CA ASP A 314 6.90 -9.44 14.25
C ASP A 314 8.23 -9.12 13.56
N TYR A 315 8.42 -9.53 12.29
CA TYR A 315 9.59 -9.17 11.49
C TYR A 315 9.74 -7.65 11.30
N LEU A 316 8.64 -6.95 11.00
CA LEU A 316 8.63 -5.50 10.81
C LEU A 316 8.84 -4.73 12.13
N PHE A 317 8.38 -5.28 13.25
CA PHE A 317 8.37 -4.64 14.55
C PHE A 317 8.95 -5.55 15.65
N PRO A 318 10.26 -5.85 15.62
CA PRO A 318 10.86 -6.94 16.40
C PRO A 318 10.85 -6.77 17.93
N GLU A 319 10.74 -5.54 18.44
CA GLU A 319 10.60 -5.26 19.88
C GLU A 319 9.15 -4.95 20.30
N CYS A 320 8.17 -5.23 19.43
CA CYS A 320 6.76 -5.07 19.72
C CYS A 320 6.10 -6.43 19.99
N SER A 321 5.06 -6.42 20.81
CA SER A 321 4.14 -7.56 20.97
C SER A 321 3.04 -7.46 19.93
N VAL A 322 2.86 -8.52 19.13
CA VAL A 322 1.84 -8.59 18.08
C VAL A 322 0.76 -9.60 18.46
N GLU A 323 -0.49 -9.15 18.41
CA GLU A 323 -1.68 -9.98 18.62
C GLU A 323 -2.59 -9.93 17.39
N THR A 324 -3.08 -11.09 16.96
CA THR A 324 -4.01 -11.22 15.83
C THR A 324 -5.43 -11.42 16.33
N TRP A 325 -6.42 -10.81 15.67
CA TRP A 325 -7.84 -11.04 15.98
C TRP A 325 -8.52 -11.94 14.94
N ASN A 326 -9.32 -12.92 15.38
CA ASN A 326 -9.96 -13.87 14.47
C ASN A 326 -11.18 -13.29 13.73
N GLU A 327 -11.88 -12.32 14.34
CA GLU A 327 -13.12 -11.75 13.77
C GLU A 327 -12.86 -10.59 12.79
N THR A 328 -11.69 -9.96 12.91
CA THR A 328 -11.26 -8.87 12.03
C THR A 328 -9.82 -9.13 11.63
N GLU A 329 -9.49 -9.07 10.33
CA GLU A 329 -8.12 -9.16 9.80
C GLU A 329 -7.27 -7.94 10.18
N THR A 330 -7.09 -7.78 11.48
CA THR A 330 -6.44 -6.68 12.15
C THR A 330 -5.40 -7.28 13.08
N VAL A 331 -4.18 -6.79 12.98
CA VAL A 331 -3.15 -7.00 14.01
C VAL A 331 -3.12 -5.81 14.94
N VAL A 332 -2.95 -6.10 16.22
CA VAL A 332 -2.71 -5.13 17.27
C VAL A 332 -1.24 -5.22 17.64
N ILE A 333 -0.52 -4.11 17.50
CA ILE A 333 0.91 -4.02 17.76
C ILE A 333 1.08 -3.15 19.00
N LYS A 334 1.68 -3.71 20.05
CA LYS A 334 2.00 -3.00 21.29
C LYS A 334 3.50 -2.85 21.39
N GLY A 335 3.97 -1.64 21.58
CA GLY A 335 5.39 -1.43 21.71
C GLY A 335 5.72 -0.07 22.25
N LYS A 336 7.00 0.19 22.27
CA LYS A 336 7.54 1.48 22.65
C LYS A 336 8.12 2.16 21.42
N GLY A 337 7.96 3.46 21.30
CA GLY A 337 8.48 4.20 20.14
C GLY A 337 8.68 5.68 20.41
N TRP A 338 9.44 6.31 19.52
CA TRP A 338 9.65 7.76 19.53
C TRP A 338 8.73 8.40 18.51
N ILE A 339 7.91 9.34 18.97
CA ILE A 339 7.25 10.27 18.05
C ILE A 339 8.30 11.25 17.56
N LEU A 340 8.51 11.27 16.25
CA LEU A 340 9.52 12.09 15.60
C LEU A 340 8.96 13.40 15.08
N GLY A 341 7.65 13.48 14.84
CA GLY A 341 7.02 14.65 14.24
C GLY A 341 5.67 14.31 13.62
N HIS A 342 5.19 15.21 12.78
CA HIS A 342 3.94 15.06 12.05
C HIS A 342 4.06 15.56 10.61
N VAL A 343 3.09 15.18 9.79
CA VAL A 343 2.89 15.68 8.43
C VAL A 343 2.17 17.02 8.51
N ASN A 344 2.88 18.09 8.16
CA ASN A 344 2.34 19.46 8.18
C ASN A 344 1.47 19.76 6.96
N SER A 345 1.89 19.24 5.81
CA SER A 345 1.16 19.34 4.57
C SER A 345 1.36 18.10 3.72
N ALA A 346 0.29 17.60 3.11
CA ALA A 346 0.31 16.53 2.13
C ALA A 346 -0.42 16.97 0.85
N GLU A 347 0.14 16.64 -0.32
CA GLU A 347 -0.55 16.90 -1.59
C GLU A 347 -1.88 16.13 -1.63
N GLU A 348 -2.99 16.81 -1.96
CA GLU A 348 -4.34 16.19 -1.98
C GLU A 348 -4.52 15.11 -3.07
N HIS A 349 -3.54 14.99 -3.97
CA HIS A 349 -3.51 14.03 -5.05
C HIS A 349 -2.14 13.38 -5.14
N PHE A 350 -2.12 12.12 -5.56
CA PHE A 350 -0.85 11.46 -5.82
C PHE A 350 -0.16 12.11 -7.04
N SER A 351 0.98 12.77 -6.80
CA SER A 351 1.88 13.22 -7.86
C SER A 351 2.68 12.03 -8.42
N GLU A 352 3.20 12.19 -9.65
CA GLU A 352 4.16 11.25 -10.25
C GLU A 352 3.79 9.75 -10.13
N PHE A 353 2.53 9.38 -10.41
CA PHE A 353 2.05 7.99 -10.44
C PHE A 353 1.98 7.30 -9.07
N GLY A 354 1.26 7.91 -8.12
CA GLY A 354 0.98 7.26 -6.83
C GLY A 354 1.89 7.73 -5.70
N LYS A 355 2.97 8.49 -5.97
CA LYS A 355 3.73 9.15 -4.90
C LYS A 355 2.96 10.35 -4.37
N GLN A 356 3.22 10.72 -3.14
CA GLN A 356 2.66 11.92 -2.55
C GLN A 356 3.82 12.74 -2.00
N ARG A 357 3.87 14.03 -2.33
CA ARG A 357 4.80 14.91 -1.61
C ARG A 357 4.18 15.27 -0.27
N ILE A 358 4.97 15.11 0.77
CA ILE A 358 4.59 15.50 2.13
C ILE A 358 5.69 16.37 2.72
N GLU A 359 5.30 17.33 3.53
CA GLU A 359 6.19 18.11 4.38
C GLU A 359 6.11 17.60 5.81
N VAL A 360 7.23 17.13 6.33
CA VAL A 360 7.36 16.63 7.70
C VAL A 360 7.94 17.72 8.59
N LEU A 361 7.28 17.93 9.73
CA LEU A 361 7.78 18.76 10.82
C LEU A 361 8.26 17.91 11.98
N PHE A 362 9.58 17.91 12.17
CA PHE A 362 10.24 17.19 13.25
C PHE A 362 10.07 17.89 14.60
N ASN A 363 9.92 17.08 15.64
CA ASN A 363 9.85 17.53 17.03
C ASN A 363 11.23 17.51 17.72
N ASN A 364 11.27 17.87 19.01
CA ASN A 364 12.53 17.91 19.76
C ASN A 364 13.12 16.50 19.99
N THR A 365 12.29 15.46 19.99
CA THR A 365 12.75 14.07 20.04
C THR A 365 13.56 13.76 18.78
N ALA A 366 13.03 14.03 17.59
CA ALA A 366 13.78 13.85 16.34
C ALA A 366 15.10 14.64 16.30
N LYS A 367 15.14 15.87 16.84
CA LYS A 367 16.39 16.64 17.01
C LYS A 367 17.39 15.93 17.91
N SER A 368 16.93 15.46 19.08
CA SER A 368 17.79 14.75 20.04
C SER A 368 18.35 13.43 19.48
N LEU A 369 17.61 12.79 18.58
CA LEU A 369 18.04 11.57 17.89
C LEU A 369 18.88 11.84 16.63
N GLY A 370 19.10 13.12 16.27
CA GLY A 370 19.84 13.51 15.07
C GLY A 370 19.09 13.23 13.75
N CYS A 371 17.79 12.92 13.79
CA CYS A 371 17.00 12.61 12.60
C CYS A 371 16.93 13.82 11.64
N GLU A 372 16.77 15.04 12.18
CA GLU A 372 16.69 16.28 11.37
C GLU A 372 18.00 16.60 10.64
N ASP A 373 19.15 16.14 11.15
CA ASP A 373 20.44 16.35 10.50
C ASP A 373 20.60 15.48 9.25
N HIS A 374 20.00 14.28 9.27
CA HIS A 374 20.11 13.29 8.20
C HIS A 374 18.95 13.39 7.19
N TRP A 375 17.74 13.70 7.67
CA TRP A 375 16.52 13.68 6.86
C TRP A 375 16.07 15.09 6.48
N GLY A 376 15.66 15.26 5.22
CA GLY A 376 14.97 16.47 4.77
C GLY A 376 13.59 16.59 5.43
N THR A 377 12.96 17.75 5.30
CA THR A 377 11.54 17.94 5.70
C THR A 377 10.60 17.64 4.53
N ASP A 378 11.05 17.86 3.29
CA ASP A 378 10.32 17.45 2.09
C ASP A 378 10.54 15.97 1.81
N TRP A 379 9.50 15.15 1.99
CA TRP A 379 9.55 13.72 1.69
C TRP A 379 8.68 13.40 0.48
N LYS A 380 9.13 12.40 -0.29
CA LYS A 380 8.35 11.73 -1.32
C LYS A 380 8.36 10.23 -1.05
N PRO A 381 7.50 9.74 -0.12
CA PRO A 381 7.36 8.32 0.15
C PRO A 381 7.06 7.52 -1.13
N GLN A 382 7.28 6.21 -1.07
CA GLN A 382 6.83 5.31 -2.12
C GLN A 382 5.31 5.36 -2.27
N ALA A 383 4.80 4.92 -3.43
CA ALA A 383 3.40 5.08 -3.77
C ALA A 383 2.46 4.40 -2.76
N SER A 384 1.69 5.16 -1.99
CA SER A 384 0.91 4.59 -0.87
C SER A 384 -0.48 4.12 -1.32
N ALA A 385 -0.97 3.01 -0.75
CA ALA A 385 -2.34 2.57 -0.99
C ALA A 385 -3.38 3.43 -0.26
N VAL A 386 -2.95 4.17 0.78
CA VAL A 386 -3.76 5.11 1.56
C VAL A 386 -3.14 6.49 1.46
N LEU A 387 -3.95 7.52 1.20
CA LEU A 387 -3.47 8.90 1.21
C LEU A 387 -2.96 9.28 2.59
N ILE A 388 -1.74 9.82 2.63
CA ILE A 388 -1.19 10.48 3.81
C ILE A 388 -1.93 11.82 3.94
N GLU A 389 -2.35 12.14 5.15
CA GLU A 389 -3.14 13.34 5.46
C GLU A 389 -2.34 14.27 6.36
N ASP A 390 -2.72 15.56 6.30
CA ASP A 390 -2.25 16.55 7.27
C ASP A 390 -2.56 16.06 8.69
N GLY A 391 -1.57 16.14 9.58
CA GLY A 391 -1.66 15.65 10.96
C GLY A 391 -1.26 14.18 11.16
N ASP A 392 -1.01 13.40 10.10
CA ASP A 392 -0.44 12.06 10.25
C ASP A 392 0.92 12.12 10.96
N ILE A 393 1.22 11.10 11.77
CA ILE A 393 2.31 11.12 12.74
C ILE A 393 3.47 10.27 12.24
N ILE A 394 4.69 10.80 12.40
CA ILE A 394 5.93 10.08 12.11
C ILE A 394 6.42 9.42 13.39
N CYS A 395 6.46 8.09 13.40
CA CYS A 395 6.82 7.31 14.56
C CYS A 395 7.96 6.33 14.24
N LEU A 396 8.98 6.28 15.09
CA LEU A 396 10.00 5.24 15.04
C LEU A 396 9.78 4.27 16.21
N LEU A 397 9.27 3.08 15.91
CA LEU A 397 9.14 2.03 16.92
C LEU A 397 10.52 1.50 17.31
N LYS A 398 10.66 1.11 18.59
CA LYS A 398 11.88 0.51 19.11
C LYS A 398 12.17 -0.78 18.34
N GLY A 399 13.44 -0.99 18.00
CA GLY A 399 13.89 -2.11 17.17
C GLY A 399 13.61 -1.97 15.67
N ALA A 400 12.73 -1.05 15.24
CA ALA A 400 12.48 -0.81 13.82
C ALA A 400 13.62 -0.03 13.17
N SER A 401 13.97 -0.37 11.93
CA SER A 401 15.05 0.26 11.16
C SER A 401 14.62 1.53 10.42
N LYS A 402 13.32 1.70 10.18
CA LYS A 402 12.72 2.81 9.45
C LYS A 402 11.50 3.36 10.20
N PRO A 403 11.18 4.66 10.06
CA PRO A 403 9.98 5.22 10.64
C PRO A 403 8.72 4.71 9.93
N SER A 404 7.64 4.59 10.69
CA SER A 404 6.28 4.36 10.24
C SER A 404 5.51 5.68 10.16
N ILE A 405 4.52 5.75 9.27
CA ILE A 405 3.50 6.81 9.30
C ILE A 405 2.22 6.21 9.87
N ILE A 406 1.73 6.83 10.95
CA ILE A 406 0.58 6.36 11.72
C ILE A 406 -0.46 7.46 11.84
N ARG A 407 -1.74 7.10 11.88
CA ARG A 407 -2.85 8.03 11.99
C ARG A 407 -3.58 7.85 13.31
N LEU A 408 -3.92 8.93 13.99
CA LEU A 408 -4.69 8.86 15.23
C LEU A 408 -6.11 8.31 14.95
N CYS A 409 -6.55 7.36 15.77
CA CYS A 409 -7.89 6.80 15.75
C CYS A 409 -8.42 6.77 17.19
N LYS A 410 -8.92 7.91 17.66
CA LYS A 410 -9.36 8.16 19.03
C LYS A 410 -8.27 7.93 20.08
N ASP A 411 -8.13 6.70 20.55
CA ASP A 411 -7.29 6.31 21.67
C ASP A 411 -6.04 5.51 21.27
N HIS A 412 -5.98 5.07 20.02
CA HIS A 412 -4.86 4.33 19.46
C HIS A 412 -4.48 4.92 18.09
N PHE A 413 -3.48 4.34 17.43
CA PHE A 413 -3.11 4.76 16.08
C PHE A 413 -3.31 3.62 15.08
N THR A 414 -3.62 3.96 13.83
CA THR A 414 -3.67 3.00 12.72
C THR A 414 -2.43 3.18 11.85
N VAL A 415 -1.83 2.06 11.41
CA VAL A 415 -0.69 2.08 10.49
C VAL A 415 -1.16 2.49 9.10
N ILE A 416 -0.65 3.61 8.59
CA ILE A 416 -0.84 4.04 7.19
C ILE A 416 0.21 3.39 6.32
N THR A 417 1.48 3.49 6.73
CA THR A 417 2.57 2.71 6.14
C THR A 417 3.53 2.25 7.25
N PRO A 418 3.85 0.95 7.30
CA PRO A 418 4.64 0.38 8.40
C PRO A 418 6.12 0.80 8.32
N ALA A 419 6.60 1.16 7.13
CA ALA A 419 7.96 1.65 6.93
C ALA A 419 8.00 2.69 5.80
N VAL A 420 8.83 3.71 5.97
CA VAL A 420 9.11 4.72 4.95
C VAL A 420 10.61 4.98 4.91
N THR A 421 11.17 5.07 3.71
CA THR A 421 12.54 5.56 3.49
C THR A 421 12.52 7.09 3.42
N PRO A 422 13.05 7.81 4.43
CA PRO A 422 13.09 9.26 4.41
C PRO A 422 14.02 9.78 3.31
N GLN A 423 13.69 10.95 2.75
CA GLN A 423 14.57 11.61 1.80
C GLN A 423 15.78 12.19 2.53
N GLN A 424 17.00 11.77 2.15
CA GLN A 424 18.23 12.26 2.76
C GLN A 424 18.55 13.69 2.32
N ARG A 425 19.11 14.51 3.23
CA ARG A 425 19.70 15.81 2.85
C ARG A 425 20.94 15.55 2.00
N GLN A 426 21.06 16.21 0.84
CA GLN A 426 22.26 16.14 0.01
C GLN A 426 23.44 16.79 0.77
N GLN A 427 24.23 16.00 1.50
CA GLN A 427 25.56 16.39 1.93
C GLN A 427 26.60 15.35 1.48
N LYS A 428 27.76 15.89 1.07
CA LYS A 428 28.93 15.22 0.52
C LYS A 428 29.34 13.96 1.30
N GLU A 429 29.70 12.94 0.53
CA GLU A 429 30.62 11.83 0.85
C GLU A 429 31.12 11.79 2.30
N SER A 430 30.33 11.17 3.16
CA SER A 430 30.83 10.47 4.34
C SER A 430 29.98 9.22 4.51
N ASN A 431 30.64 8.06 4.56
CA ASN A 431 30.13 6.69 4.62
C ASN A 431 28.63 6.49 4.89
N PRO A 432 27.93 5.63 4.11
CA PRO A 432 26.58 5.18 4.42
C PRO A 432 26.62 4.14 5.56
N SER A 433 27.06 4.53 6.75
CA SER A 433 26.97 3.67 7.94
C SER A 433 25.77 4.13 8.76
N ALA A 434 24.75 3.27 8.80
CA ALA A 434 23.67 3.09 9.77
C ALA A 434 23.26 4.30 10.65
N MET A 435 21.93 4.48 10.78
CA MET A 435 21.31 5.14 11.94
C MET A 435 22.11 4.84 13.22
N PRO A 436 22.38 5.81 14.11
CA PRO A 436 23.17 5.57 15.31
C PRO A 436 22.48 4.53 16.21
N GLN A 437 22.83 3.26 16.03
CA GLN A 437 22.07 2.13 16.55
C GLN A 437 22.30 1.84 18.05
N GLU A 438 23.11 2.62 18.78
CA GLU A 438 23.55 2.17 20.11
C GLU A 438 23.53 3.18 21.26
N ARG A 439 22.96 4.39 21.11
CA ARG A 439 22.84 5.32 22.26
C ARG A 439 21.57 6.17 22.26
N TYR A 440 20.41 5.55 22.07
CA TYR A 440 19.17 6.25 22.37
C TYR A 440 18.98 6.29 23.88
N SER A 441 18.96 7.50 24.46
CA SER A 441 18.40 7.69 25.79
C SER A 441 16.97 7.13 25.80
N THR A 442 16.55 6.50 26.91
CA THR A 442 15.15 6.09 27.10
C THR A 442 14.20 7.28 27.17
N SER A 443 14.72 8.51 27.25
CA SER A 443 13.95 9.74 27.28
C SER A 443 13.12 9.94 26.00
N GLY A 444 11.84 10.26 26.17
CA GLY A 444 10.90 10.51 25.07
C GLY A 444 10.30 9.26 24.41
N LEU A 445 10.47 8.09 25.03
CA LEU A 445 9.89 6.84 24.57
C LEU A 445 8.43 6.72 25.06
N CYS A 446 7.51 6.54 24.12
CA CYS A 446 6.07 6.46 24.39
C CYS A 446 5.59 5.02 24.32
N ASP A 447 4.60 4.65 25.14
CA ASP A 447 3.82 3.42 24.93
C ASP A 447 2.84 3.66 23.77
N ILE A 448 2.95 2.84 22.73
CA ILE A 448 2.22 3.00 21.47
C ILE A 448 1.42 1.73 21.19
N LEU A 449 0.14 1.93 20.89
CA LEU A 449 -0.77 0.90 20.42
C LEU A 449 -1.14 1.20 18.97
N LEU A 450 -0.78 0.28 18.08
CA LEU A 450 -1.11 0.37 16.67
C LEU A 450 -2.14 -0.70 16.28
N THR A 451 -3.06 -0.33 15.42
CA THR A 451 -3.89 -1.26 14.67
C THR A 451 -3.46 -1.26 13.21
N TRP A 452 -3.38 -2.43 12.60
CA TRP A 452 -3.12 -2.53 11.17
C TRP A 452 -4.05 -3.55 10.54
N LYS A 453 -4.83 -3.08 9.57
CA LYS A 453 -5.84 -3.87 8.89
C LYS A 453 -5.45 -4.11 7.44
N THR A 454 -5.47 -5.38 7.03
CA THR A 454 -5.44 -5.72 5.61
C THR A 454 -6.88 -5.85 5.11
N PRO A 455 -7.29 -5.15 4.02
CA PRO A 455 -8.65 -5.25 3.49
C PRO A 455 -9.03 -6.69 3.13
N LEU A 456 -10.25 -7.11 3.47
CA LEU A 456 -10.79 -8.41 3.05
C LEU A 456 -10.89 -8.50 1.52
N THR A 457 -10.75 -9.71 0.99
CA THR A 457 -11.02 -10.02 -0.43
C THR A 457 -12.51 -9.82 -0.73
N LYS A 458 -12.84 -8.92 -1.68
CA LYS A 458 -14.16 -8.63 -2.26
C LYS A 458 -15.36 -9.06 -1.38
N THR A 459 -15.68 -8.29 -0.35
CA THR A 459 -17.10 -8.13 0.03
C THR A 459 -17.74 -7.18 -0.98
N ASP A 460 -18.88 -7.56 -1.54
CA ASP A 460 -19.65 -6.79 -2.53
C ASP A 460 -19.79 -5.32 -2.12
N CYS A 461 -18.93 -4.47 -2.66
CA CYS A 461 -18.96 -3.03 -2.41
C CYS A 461 -20.01 -2.41 -3.33
N LYS A 462 -21.30 -2.64 -3.02
CA LYS A 462 -22.41 -1.88 -3.59
C LYS A 462 -22.79 -0.64 -2.79
N ASP A 463 -22.19 -0.41 -1.62
CA ASP A 463 -22.38 0.84 -0.89
C ASP A 463 -21.32 1.88 -1.28
N ARG A 464 -21.55 2.50 -2.45
CA ARG A 464 -20.99 3.82 -2.76
C ARG A 464 -21.84 4.88 -2.07
N SER A 465 -21.33 5.40 -0.96
CA SER A 465 -21.43 6.84 -0.69
C SER A 465 -20.25 7.23 0.19
N GLY A 466 -19.63 8.38 -0.08
CA GLY A 466 -18.57 8.93 0.75
C GLY A 466 -19.01 8.95 2.20
N MET A 467 -18.49 8.02 2.99
CA MET A 467 -18.73 7.94 4.41
C MET A 467 -17.42 7.61 5.08
N MET A 468 -17.13 8.43 6.11
CA MET A 468 -16.25 8.14 7.22
C MET A 468 -16.00 6.64 7.34
N PHE A 469 -14.72 6.26 7.34
CA PHE A 469 -14.30 4.96 7.85
C PHE A 469 -15.13 4.67 9.10
N PRO A 470 -15.85 3.52 9.17
CA PRO A 470 -16.56 3.16 10.37
C PRO A 470 -15.53 3.21 11.50
N LEU A 471 -15.76 4.11 12.47
CA LEU A 471 -14.94 4.24 13.66
C LEU A 471 -14.67 2.83 14.18
N ILE A 472 -13.42 2.38 14.04
CA ILE A 472 -13.01 1.10 14.57
C ILE A 472 -13.26 1.24 16.07
N LYS A 473 -14.32 0.60 16.56
CA LYS A 473 -14.34 0.23 17.97
C LYS A 473 -13.12 -0.65 18.11
N THR A 474 -12.18 -0.24 18.96
CA THR A 474 -11.17 -1.15 19.48
C THR A 474 -11.87 -2.49 19.72
N PRO A 475 -11.34 -3.63 19.21
CA PRO A 475 -11.83 -4.93 19.65
C PRO A 475 -11.96 -4.89 21.17
N ASP A 476 -12.97 -5.53 21.77
CA ASP A 476 -13.15 -5.58 23.24
C ASP A 476 -11.94 -6.28 23.87
N PHE A 477 -10.85 -5.53 23.96
CA PHE A 477 -9.51 -5.95 24.28
C PHE A 477 -9.31 -5.70 25.77
N ARG A 478 -8.94 -6.77 26.49
CA ARG A 478 -8.61 -6.67 27.91
C ARG A 478 -7.17 -6.23 28.05
N GLU A 479 -6.94 -4.93 27.88
CA GLU A 479 -5.74 -4.28 28.37
C GLU A 479 -5.79 -4.24 29.90
N GLU A 480 -4.65 -4.43 30.56
CA GLU A 480 -4.58 -4.15 31.99
C GLU A 480 -4.90 -2.65 32.20
N PRO A 481 -5.80 -2.28 33.14
CA PRO A 481 -6.26 -0.90 33.29
C PRO A 481 -5.13 0.12 33.47
N LEU A 482 -4.03 -0.30 34.12
CA LEU A 482 -2.84 0.51 34.34
C LEU A 482 -2.10 0.84 33.03
N GLU A 483 -1.94 -0.16 32.16
CA GLU A 483 -1.28 -0.02 30.86
C GLU A 483 -2.13 0.85 29.93
N ALA A 484 -3.45 0.64 29.95
CA ALA A 484 -4.40 1.46 29.21
C ALA A 484 -4.30 2.94 29.63
N GLN A 485 -4.26 3.21 30.93
CA GLN A 485 -4.16 4.58 31.43
C GLN A 485 -2.82 5.24 31.06
N LYS A 486 -1.70 4.51 31.18
CA LYS A 486 -0.37 4.98 30.77
C LYS A 486 -0.31 5.31 29.28
N ARG A 487 -0.86 4.43 28.45
CA ARG A 487 -0.98 4.62 27.00
C ARG A 487 -1.84 5.83 26.66
N LEU A 488 -3.04 5.96 27.24
CA LEU A 488 -3.93 7.10 27.00
C LEU A 488 -3.26 8.41 27.38
N LYS A 489 -2.52 8.45 28.50
CA LYS A 489 -1.68 9.60 28.88
C LYS A 489 -0.68 9.92 27.77
N HIS A 490 0.12 8.95 27.32
CA HIS A 490 1.08 9.18 26.22
C HIS A 490 0.41 9.66 24.93
N THR A 491 -0.68 9.04 24.49
CA THR A 491 -1.45 9.49 23.31
C THR A 491 -1.88 10.95 23.46
N THR A 492 -2.42 11.33 24.63
CA THR A 492 -2.85 12.71 24.92
C THR A 492 -1.69 13.69 24.79
N LEU A 493 -0.55 13.37 25.42
CA LEU A 493 0.64 14.23 25.40
C LEU A 493 1.23 14.39 24.00
N VAL A 494 1.19 13.32 23.18
CA VAL A 494 1.59 13.36 21.77
C VAL A 494 0.70 14.31 20.97
N VAL A 495 -0.63 14.21 21.11
CA VAL A 495 -1.57 15.08 20.39
C VAL A 495 -1.37 16.54 20.80
N ILE A 496 -1.20 16.82 22.08
CA ILE A 496 -0.97 18.18 22.58
C ILE A 496 0.36 18.75 22.08
N ASP A 497 1.46 18.00 22.12
CA ASP A 497 2.76 18.46 21.58
C ASP A 497 2.65 18.80 20.08
N ILE A 498 1.94 18.00 19.30
CA ILE A 498 1.71 18.26 17.88
C ILE A 498 0.89 19.53 17.67
N VAL A 499 -0.24 19.67 18.37
CA VAL A 499 -1.12 20.86 18.27
C VAL A 499 -0.35 22.13 18.65
N LEU A 500 0.37 22.13 19.77
CA LEU A 500 1.17 23.28 20.21
C LEU A 500 2.20 23.69 19.15
N ARG A 501 2.90 22.73 18.54
CA ARG A 501 3.89 23.01 17.48
C ARG A 501 3.25 23.56 16.21
N MET A 502 2.07 23.07 15.83
CA MET A 502 1.32 23.61 14.68
C MET A 502 0.95 25.08 14.93
N LEU A 503 0.55 25.42 16.16
CA LEU A 503 0.19 26.79 16.56
C LEU A 503 1.40 27.74 16.60
N GLU A 504 2.56 27.29 17.10
CA GLU A 504 3.78 28.11 17.21
C GLU A 504 4.31 28.66 15.86
N ARG A 505 4.04 27.97 14.74
CA ARG A 505 4.62 28.33 13.44
C ARG A 505 3.76 29.24 12.57
N ALA A 506 2.54 29.61 13.02
CA ALA A 506 1.67 30.67 12.51
C ALA A 506 1.84 31.07 11.03
N ARG A 507 1.84 30.11 10.11
CA ARG A 507 1.61 30.28 8.66
C ARG A 507 1.08 28.97 8.07
N SER A 508 -0.24 28.74 8.16
CA SER A 508 -1.00 27.65 7.51
C SER A 508 -0.64 26.26 8.04
N THR A 509 -1.50 25.56 8.80
CA THR A 509 -2.72 24.94 8.26
C THR A 509 -3.77 24.66 9.36
N THR A 510 -4.77 25.54 9.52
CA THR A 510 -5.99 25.30 10.33
C THR A 510 -6.60 23.90 10.06
N LYS A 511 -6.52 23.46 8.81
CA LYS A 511 -6.96 22.14 8.34
C LYS A 511 -6.27 20.97 9.06
N ALA A 512 -4.97 21.04 9.33
CA ALA A 512 -4.22 19.96 9.99
C ALA A 512 -4.64 19.79 11.45
N ILE A 513 -4.85 20.89 12.16
CA ILE A 513 -5.33 20.89 13.54
C ILE A 513 -6.76 20.35 13.58
N GLU A 514 -7.67 20.84 12.72
CA GLU A 514 -9.03 20.31 12.63
C GLU A 514 -9.05 18.82 12.34
N GLN A 515 -8.23 18.33 11.41
CA GLN A 515 -8.12 16.92 11.04
C GLN A 515 -7.68 16.08 12.24
N LEU A 516 -6.62 16.49 12.93
CA LEU A 516 -6.08 15.78 14.10
C LEU A 516 -7.10 15.72 15.24
N LEU A 517 -7.85 16.79 15.49
CA LEU A 517 -8.91 16.83 16.49
C LEU A 517 -10.09 15.91 16.14
N ARG A 518 -10.50 15.86 14.86
CA ARG A 518 -11.51 14.90 14.39
C ARG A 518 -11.03 13.47 14.63
N GLN A 519 -9.76 13.21 14.32
CA GLN A 519 -9.11 11.92 14.52
C GLN A 519 -8.99 11.52 15.99
N SER A 520 -8.85 12.48 16.93
CA SER A 520 -8.88 12.21 18.38
C SER A 520 -10.28 11.84 18.91
N GLY A 521 -11.32 12.01 18.09
CA GLY A 521 -12.71 11.84 18.51
C GLY A 521 -13.34 13.10 19.11
N THR A 522 -12.66 14.25 19.01
CA THR A 522 -13.24 15.55 19.38
C THR A 522 -14.47 15.82 18.55
N LYS A 523 -15.55 16.27 19.18
CA LYS A 523 -16.84 16.48 18.51
C LYS A 523 -16.79 17.73 17.63
N ASP A 524 -17.37 17.64 16.43
CA ASP A 524 -17.49 18.73 15.46
C ASP A 524 -17.95 20.09 16.02
N PRO A 525 -18.92 20.18 16.96
CA PRO A 525 -19.30 21.46 17.56
C PRO A 525 -18.13 22.15 18.27
N ILE A 526 -17.30 21.38 18.98
CA ILE A 526 -16.15 21.89 19.71
C ILE A 526 -15.10 22.38 18.72
N ILE A 527 -14.82 21.60 17.66
CA ILE A 527 -13.89 21.99 16.60
C ILE A 527 -14.32 23.30 15.94
N ARG A 528 -15.62 23.48 15.68
CA ARG A 528 -16.17 24.74 15.12
C ARG A 528 -16.07 25.93 16.07
N GLU A 529 -16.19 25.68 17.38
CA GLU A 529 -16.03 26.72 18.40
C GLU A 529 -14.58 27.20 18.50
N VAL A 530 -13.61 26.29 18.36
CA VAL A 530 -12.18 26.64 18.45
C VAL A 530 -11.58 27.11 17.12
N GLY A 531 -12.21 26.75 15.99
CA GLY A 531 -11.77 27.08 14.63
C GLY A 531 -11.31 28.54 14.42
N PRO A 532 -12.12 29.55 14.83
CA PRO A 532 -11.78 30.97 14.65
C PRO A 532 -10.49 31.42 15.36
N TYR A 533 -10.05 30.71 16.39
CA TYR A 533 -8.84 31.09 17.12
C TYR A 533 -7.56 30.61 16.41
N PHE A 534 -7.63 29.65 15.49
CA PHE A 534 -6.44 29.17 14.76
C PHE A 534 -5.82 30.24 13.84
N ASP A 535 -6.62 31.22 13.41
CA ASP A 535 -6.19 32.30 12.51
C ASP A 535 -5.85 33.61 13.26
N ASP A 536 -5.90 33.62 14.60
CA ASP A 536 -5.64 34.82 15.40
C ASP A 536 -4.13 35.14 15.44
N LYS A 537 -3.76 36.23 14.78
CA LYS A 537 -2.37 36.70 14.65
C LYS A 537 -1.84 37.38 15.91
N ASP A 538 -2.71 37.75 16.85
CA ASP A 538 -2.33 38.47 18.06
C ASP A 538 -1.98 37.52 19.22
N THR A 539 -2.18 36.22 19.04
CA THR A 539 -1.74 35.18 19.97
C THR A 539 -0.30 34.74 19.69
N THR A 540 0.68 35.50 20.17
CA THR A 540 2.00 34.92 20.47
C THR A 540 1.82 33.87 21.57
N PRO A 541 2.23 32.60 21.38
CA PRO A 541 2.27 31.62 22.46
C PRO A 541 3.22 32.16 23.53
N ALA A 542 2.66 32.66 24.63
CA ALA A 542 3.45 33.20 25.72
C ALA A 542 3.96 32.03 26.55
N VAL A 543 5.21 31.64 26.29
CA VAL A 543 6.01 30.71 27.10
C VAL A 543 5.45 29.28 27.14
N ALA A 544 6.02 28.47 26.25
CA ALA A 544 6.17 27.02 26.31
C ALA A 544 5.52 26.35 27.55
N LEU A 545 4.40 25.66 27.33
CA LEU A 545 4.19 24.37 27.98
C LEU A 545 5.44 23.54 27.64
N SER A 546 6.48 23.65 28.48
CA SER A 546 7.76 23.03 28.21
C SER A 546 7.52 21.53 28.19
N ARG A 547 8.26 20.82 27.33
CA ARG A 547 8.22 19.36 27.31
C ARG A 547 8.41 18.80 28.73
N ASP A 548 9.23 19.45 29.56
CA ASP A 548 9.49 19.07 30.94
C ASP A 548 8.26 19.19 31.86
N LEU A 549 7.32 20.12 31.58
CA LEU A 549 6.05 20.26 32.32
C LEU A 549 5.00 19.22 31.91
N LEU A 550 5.00 18.81 30.64
CA LEU A 550 4.03 17.85 30.09
C LEU A 550 4.50 16.39 30.19
N TRP A 551 5.81 16.17 30.14
CA TRP A 551 6.45 14.86 30.06
C TRP A 551 7.29 14.54 31.30
N ASP A 552 6.86 14.98 32.49
CA ASP A 552 7.53 14.60 33.73
C ASP A 552 7.67 13.06 33.77
N GLU A 553 8.91 12.57 33.74
CA GLU A 553 9.28 11.17 33.45
C GLU A 553 8.91 10.20 34.60
N GLY A 554 8.09 10.65 35.55
CA GLY A 554 7.56 9.83 36.63
C GLY A 554 6.50 8.84 36.16
N ASP A 555 6.42 7.69 36.84
CA ASP A 555 5.33 6.70 36.69
C ASP A 555 3.95 7.23 37.15
N ASP A 556 3.79 8.53 37.37
CA ASP A 556 2.50 9.13 37.69
C ASP A 556 1.58 9.07 36.46
N LEU A 557 0.43 8.43 36.62
CA LEU A 557 -0.54 8.22 35.55
C LEU A 557 -1.46 9.43 35.34
N GLN A 558 -1.39 10.43 36.23
CA GLN A 558 -2.18 11.64 36.14
C GLN A 558 -1.43 12.76 35.40
N ILE A 559 -2.20 13.63 34.74
CA ILE A 559 -1.67 14.91 34.26
C ILE A 559 -1.47 15.77 35.50
N SER A 560 -0.30 16.39 35.64
CA SER A 560 0.02 17.21 36.81
C SER A 560 -0.91 18.43 36.88
N GLU A 561 -1.20 18.87 38.10
CA GLU A 561 -1.98 20.10 38.33
C GLU A 561 -1.30 21.31 37.68
N GLU A 562 0.04 21.34 37.70
CA GLU A 562 0.86 22.35 37.05
C GLU A 562 0.67 22.37 35.53
N ALA A 563 0.49 21.21 34.88
CA ALA A 563 0.20 21.16 33.45
C ALA A 563 -1.21 21.67 33.12
N VAL A 564 -2.19 21.40 33.97
CA VAL A 564 -3.57 21.93 33.82
C VAL A 564 -3.58 23.45 34.05
N ILE A 565 -2.90 23.94 35.08
CA ILE A 565 -2.75 25.38 35.34
C ILE A 565 -2.00 26.06 34.18
N ALA A 566 -0.91 25.47 33.69
CA ALA A 566 -0.18 26.01 32.54
C ALA A 566 -1.07 26.08 31.29
N ALA A 567 -1.93 25.08 31.07
CA ALA A 567 -2.90 25.10 29.97
C ALA A 567 -3.93 26.23 30.13
N THR A 568 -4.44 26.53 31.33
CA THR A 568 -5.42 27.60 31.54
C THR A 568 -4.80 29.00 31.58
N THR A 569 -3.55 29.13 32.06
CA THR A 569 -2.94 30.45 32.30
C THR A 569 -2.01 30.91 31.18
N ASN A 570 -1.32 29.98 30.50
CA ASN A 570 -0.23 30.31 29.58
C ASN A 570 -0.53 29.96 28.10
N ALA A 571 -1.52 29.10 27.82
CA ALA A 571 -1.84 28.71 26.45
C ALA A 571 -2.76 29.69 25.68
N GLY A 572 -3.07 30.85 26.27
CA GLY A 572 -3.91 31.88 25.65
C GLY A 572 -5.30 31.36 25.25
N SER A 573 -5.81 31.77 24.09
CA SER A 573 -7.11 31.34 23.53
C SER A 573 -7.21 29.83 23.25
N TYR A 574 -6.08 29.10 23.30
CA TYR A 574 -6.02 27.66 23.04
C TYR A 574 -6.03 26.80 24.30
N GLY A 575 -5.99 27.40 25.50
CA GLY A 575 -6.06 26.67 26.76
C GLY A 575 -7.29 25.77 26.86
N PHE A 576 -8.42 26.23 26.32
CA PHE A 576 -9.65 25.44 26.24
C PHE A 576 -9.47 24.14 25.44
N LEU A 577 -8.72 24.16 24.33
CA LEU A 577 -8.51 22.98 23.50
C LEU A 577 -7.66 21.92 24.23
N ILE A 578 -6.61 22.37 24.90
CA ILE A 578 -5.70 21.51 25.67
C ILE A 578 -6.47 20.87 26.83
N ILE A 579 -7.31 21.65 27.52
CA ILE A 579 -8.21 21.14 28.56
C ILE A 579 -9.20 20.12 28.01
N GLU A 580 -9.82 20.36 26.85
CA GLU A 580 -10.74 19.40 26.24
C GLU A 580 -10.02 18.08 25.92
N LEU A 581 -8.81 18.14 25.37
CA LEU A 581 -8.00 16.94 25.14
C LEU A 581 -7.67 16.23 26.46
N PHE A 582 -7.26 16.96 27.50
CA PHE A 582 -7.05 16.39 28.83
C PHE A 582 -8.30 15.70 29.39
N LEU A 583 -9.48 16.31 29.23
CA LEU A 583 -10.76 15.75 29.69
C LEU A 583 -11.18 14.53 28.87
N GLN A 584 -10.93 14.51 27.57
CA GLN A 584 -11.26 13.36 26.70
C GLN A 584 -10.58 12.07 27.17
N TYR A 585 -9.35 12.17 27.70
CA TYR A 585 -8.54 11.01 28.07
C TYR A 585 -8.47 10.75 29.58
N GLN A 586 -8.56 11.77 30.46
CA GLN A 586 -8.54 11.58 31.92
C GLN A 586 -9.90 11.72 32.61
N GLY A 587 -10.90 12.30 31.94
CA GLY A 587 -12.25 12.45 32.47
C GLY A 587 -12.28 13.08 33.86
N ALA A 588 -12.96 12.43 34.82
CA ALA A 588 -13.13 12.90 36.18
C ALA A 588 -11.85 12.91 37.04
N ASN A 589 -10.75 12.33 36.54
CA ASN A 589 -9.47 12.26 37.26
C ASN A 589 -8.55 13.44 36.97
N LEU A 590 -8.97 14.38 36.13
CA LEU A 590 -8.19 15.59 35.86
C LEU A 590 -8.16 16.48 37.12
N PRO A 591 -6.98 16.93 37.60
CA PRO A 591 -6.92 17.81 38.76
C PRO A 591 -7.55 19.17 38.41
N VAL A 592 -8.62 19.53 39.13
CA VAL A 592 -9.33 20.80 38.96
C VAL A 592 -9.14 21.65 40.21
N SER A 593 -8.19 22.56 40.16
CA SER A 593 -7.89 23.53 41.22
C SER A 593 -8.88 24.71 41.22
N GLU A 594 -8.84 25.54 42.27
CA GLU A 594 -9.66 26.76 42.34
C GLU A 594 -9.28 27.77 41.24
N GLU A 595 -8.00 27.85 40.86
CA GLU A 595 -7.52 28.68 39.75
C GLU A 595 -8.07 28.21 38.40
N VAL A 596 -8.09 26.90 38.17
CA VAL A 596 -8.67 26.28 36.97
C VAL A 596 -10.18 26.53 36.91
N ARG A 597 -10.89 26.45 38.05
CA ARG A 597 -12.32 26.81 38.13
C ARG A 597 -12.56 28.29 37.83
N LEU A 598 -11.73 29.17 38.37
CA LEU A 598 -11.84 30.60 38.13
C LEU A 598 -11.68 30.93 36.65
N TYR A 599 -10.72 30.28 35.96
CA TYR A 599 -10.57 30.39 34.51
C TYR A 599 -11.87 30.01 33.77
N PHE A 600 -12.46 28.86 34.11
CA PHE A 600 -13.74 28.41 33.53
C PHE A 600 -14.92 29.33 33.81
N ASP A 601 -14.92 30.01 34.97
CA ASP A 601 -15.97 30.95 35.36
C ASP A 601 -15.78 32.34 34.72
N THR A 602 -14.55 32.76 34.45
CA THR A 602 -14.22 34.06 33.83
C THR A 602 -14.41 34.09 32.31
N GLU A 603 -14.17 32.96 31.64
CA GLU A 603 -14.45 32.78 30.22
C GLU A 603 -15.91 32.35 30.04
N GLU A 604 -16.83 33.32 29.91
CA GLU A 604 -18.28 33.09 29.70
C GLU A 604 -18.60 32.08 28.58
N ARG A 605 -17.66 31.88 27.65
CA ARG A 605 -17.73 30.95 26.50
C ARG A 605 -17.56 29.47 26.88
N ILE A 606 -16.99 29.16 28.03
CA ILE A 606 -16.61 27.79 28.44
C ILE A 606 -17.78 27.01 29.10
N SER A 607 -18.83 27.71 29.56
CA SER A 607 -19.76 27.11 30.51
C SER A 607 -20.73 26.05 29.93
N GLN A 608 -20.98 25.96 28.62
CA GLN A 608 -22.01 25.01 28.12
C GLN A 608 -21.50 23.56 27.95
N SER A 609 -20.27 23.37 27.48
CA SER A 609 -19.67 22.04 27.32
C SER A 609 -19.19 21.47 28.67
N LEU A 610 -18.62 22.30 29.55
CA LEU A 610 -18.15 21.89 30.88
C LEU A 610 -19.28 21.70 31.91
N LYS A 611 -20.40 22.44 31.84
CA LYS A 611 -21.62 22.15 32.65
C LYS A 611 -22.21 20.76 32.37
N LYS A 612 -21.87 20.14 31.23
CA LYS A 612 -22.27 18.77 30.89
C LYS A 612 -21.40 17.70 31.54
N TRP A 613 -20.15 18.04 31.91
CA TRP A 613 -19.19 17.15 32.55
C TRP A 613 -19.09 17.37 34.06
N SER A 614 -19.48 18.54 34.57
CA SER A 614 -19.56 18.83 36.02
C SER A 614 -20.78 18.17 36.72
N ARG A 615 -21.56 17.35 36.01
CA ARG A 615 -22.65 16.51 36.53
C ARG A 615 -22.28 15.06 36.29
#